data_AF-A0A8T3LI09-F1
#
_entry.id   AF-A0A8T3LI09-F1
#
_cell.length_a   1.000
_cell.length_b   1.000
_cell.length_c   1.000
_cell.angle_alpha   90.00
_cell.angle_beta   90.00
_cell.angle_gamma   90.00
#
_symmetry.space_group_name_H-M   'P 1'
#
loop_
_entity.id
_entity.type
_entity.pdbx_description
1 polymer ?
#
loop_
_entity_poly.entity_id
_entity_poly.type
_entity_poly.pdbx_seq_one_letter_code
_entity_poly.pdbx_strand_id
1 'polypeptide(L)' 'GLECGLFKKPYPEMDMVSIGPTITGPHSPDEQVHIESVGHYWTLLTELLKEIPAK' A
#
# COMPACT_ATOMS: atom_id res chain seq x y z
N GLY A 1 -1.31 1.74 13.33
CA GLY A 1 0.09 2.17 13.09
C GLY A 1 0.61 1.40 11.91
N LEU A 2 1.53 1.98 11.11
CA LEU A 2 2.11 1.29 9.96
C LEU A 2 3.50 0.74 10.30
N GLU A 3 3.82 -0.41 9.72
CA GLU A 3 5.06 -1.13 9.89
C GLU A 3 6.25 -0.40 9.24
N CYS A 4 6.00 0.54 8.30
CA CYS A 4 7.04 1.36 7.67
C CYS A 4 7.93 2.08 8.70
N GLY A 5 7.36 2.53 9.83
CA GLY A 5 8.14 3.15 10.91
C GLY A 5 9.07 2.17 11.63
N LEU A 6 8.71 0.88 11.71
CA LEU A 6 9.59 -0.16 12.23
C LEU A 6 10.66 -0.56 11.21
N PHE A 7 10.31 -0.63 9.93
CA PHE A 7 11.25 -0.99 8.86
C PHE A 7 12.33 0.07 8.61
N LYS A 8 12.02 1.36 8.81
CA LYS A 8 13.00 2.44 8.63
C LYS A 8 14.16 2.36 9.65
N LYS A 9 13.99 1.66 10.77
CA LYS A 9 15.04 1.49 11.79
C LYS A 9 16.22 0.64 11.28
N PRO A 10 16.03 -0.61 10.81
CA PRO A 10 17.10 -1.39 10.19
C PRO A 10 17.45 -0.93 8.76
N TYR A 11 16.54 -0.23 8.06
CA TYR A 11 16.73 0.20 6.67
C TYR A 11 16.55 1.71 6.50
N PRO A 12 17.46 2.55 7.06
CA PRO A 12 17.31 4.01 7.06
C PRO A 12 17.29 4.62 5.66
N GLU A 13 18.01 4.02 4.70
CA GLU A 13 18.12 4.53 3.32
C GLU A 13 17.03 3.99 2.39
N MET A 14 16.17 3.06 2.83
CA MET A 14 15.14 2.50 1.96
C MET A 14 13.99 3.48 1.79
N ASP A 15 13.70 3.87 0.55
CA ASP A 15 12.50 4.63 0.21
C ASP A 15 11.25 3.75 0.38
N MET A 16 10.23 4.29 1.04
CA MET A 16 9.04 3.53 1.40
C MET A 16 7.78 4.38 1.18
N VAL A 17 6.75 3.74 0.64
CA VAL A 17 5.39 4.28 0.57
C VAL A 17 4.41 3.16 0.89
N SER A 18 3.27 3.50 1.51
CA SER A 18 2.18 2.57 1.76
C SER A 18 0.95 3.01 0.97
N ILE A 19 0.41 2.12 0.15
CA ILE A 19 -0.79 2.32 -0.67
C ILE A 19 -1.69 1.09 -0.55
N GLY A 20 -3.00 1.26 -0.77
CA GLY A 20 -3.96 0.16 -0.69
C GLY A 20 -5.36 0.59 -1.15
N PRO A 21 -6.28 -0.37 -1.34
CA PRO A 21 -7.67 -0.09 -1.65
C PRO A 21 -8.41 0.51 -0.45
N THR A 22 -9.63 0.98 -0.69
CA THR A 22 -10.51 1.46 0.38
C THR A 22 -11.07 0.28 1.17
N ILE A 23 -10.74 0.22 2.46
CA ILE A 23 -11.26 -0.75 3.44
C ILE A 23 -11.92 0.05 4.56
N THR A 24 -13.10 -0.37 5.02
CA THR A 24 -13.83 0.25 6.13
C THR A 24 -14.18 -0.78 7.19
N GLY A 25 -14.25 -0.35 8.45
CA GLY A 25 -14.50 -1.24 9.60
C GLY A 25 -13.40 -2.28 9.86
N PRO A 26 -12.10 -2.04 9.55
CA PRO A 26 -11.09 -3.07 9.76
C PRO A 26 -11.05 -3.49 11.23
N HIS A 27 -10.87 -4.79 11.50
CA HIS A 27 -10.87 -5.41 12.83
C HIS A 27 -12.25 -5.49 13.51
N SER A 28 -13.36 -5.32 12.78
CA SER A 28 -14.70 -5.61 13.27
C SER A 28 -15.43 -6.62 12.37
N PRO A 29 -16.55 -7.22 12.83
CA PRO A 29 -17.41 -8.03 11.96
C PRO A 29 -18.00 -7.26 10.76
N ASP A 30 -17.93 -5.93 10.76
CA ASP A 30 -18.39 -5.05 9.69
C ASP A 30 -17.27 -4.71 8.69
N GLU A 31 -16.12 -5.39 8.78
CA GLU A 31 -15.01 -5.20 7.87
C GLU A 31 -15.41 -5.51 6.42
N GLN A 32 -15.22 -4.51 5.56
CA GLN A 32 -15.59 -4.60 4.15
C GLN A 32 -14.56 -3.87 3.27
N VAL A 33 -14.44 -4.33 2.03
CA VAL A 33 -13.56 -3.76 1.01
C VAL A 33 -14.40 -3.24 -0.16
N HIS A 34 -14.06 -2.05 -0.65
CA HIS A 34 -14.71 -1.47 -1.81
C HIS A 34 -14.14 -2.05 -3.11
N ILE A 35 -14.91 -2.89 -3.81
CA ILE A 35 -14.45 -3.68 -4.97
C ILE A 35 -13.82 -2.81 -6.08
N GLU A 36 -14.45 -1.70 -6.46
CA GLU A 36 -13.91 -0.82 -7.51
C GLU A 36 -12.54 -0.23 -7.12
N SER A 37 -12.34 0.11 -5.84
CA SER A 37 -11.06 0.64 -5.36
C SER A 37 -9.93 -0.38 -5.43
N VAL A 38 -10.23 -1.68 -5.41
CA VAL A 38 -9.24 -2.74 -5.63
C VAL A 38 -8.72 -2.69 -7.06
N GLY A 39 -9.60 -2.43 -8.04
CA GLY A 39 -9.21 -2.22 -9.43
C GLY A 39 -8.28 -1.01 -9.60
N HIS A 40 -8.62 0.13 -8.97
CA HIS A 40 -7.76 1.31 -8.97
C HIS A 40 -6.40 1.05 -8.32
N TYR A 41 -6.39 0.37 -7.18
CA TYR A 41 -5.16 -0.04 -6.50
C TYR A 41 -4.28 -0.92 -7.41
N TRP A 42 -4.88 -1.90 -8.10
CA TRP A 42 -4.15 -2.80 -8.99
C TRP A 42 -3.52 -2.06 -10.17
N THR A 43 -4.26 -1.15 -10.80
CA THR A 43 -3.73 -0.30 -11.86
C THR A 43 -2.58 0.54 -11.33
N LEU A 44 -2.74 1.25 -10.21
CA LEU A 44 -1.68 2.07 -9.63
C LEU A 44 -0.42 1.26 -9.30
N LEU A 45 -0.59 0.09 -8.66
CA LEU A 45 0.53 -0.77 -8.30
C LEU A 45 1.31 -1.21 -9.54
N THR A 46 0.61 -1.71 -10.56
CA THR A 46 1.27 -2.25 -11.76
C THR A 46 1.92 -1.17 -12.62
N GLU A 47 1.31 0.01 -12.74
CA GLU A 47 1.93 1.15 -13.43
C GLU A 47 3.15 1.68 -12.66
N LEU A 48 3.07 1.81 -11.33
CA LEU A 48 4.21 2.23 -10.51
C LEU A 48 5.41 1.29 -10.67
N LEU A 49 5.16 -0.03 -10.70
CA LEU A 49 6.22 -1.04 -10.88
C LEU A 49 6.87 -0.98 -12.28
N LYS A 50 6.10 -0.64 -13.32
CA LYS A 50 6.63 -0.47 -14.69
C LYS A 50 7.52 0.77 -14.81
N GLU A 51 7.16 1.84 -14.10
CA GLU A 51 7.81 3.15 -14.17
C GLU A 51 8.96 3.33 -13.16
N ILE A 52 9.39 2.26 -12.46
CA ILE A 52 10.55 2.35 -11.57
C ILE A 52 11.78 2.75 -12.40
N PRO A 53 12.49 3.84 -12.05
CA PRO A 53 13.65 4.30 -12.81
C PRO A 53 14.82 3.31 -12.71
N ALA A 54 15.69 3.34 -13.73
CA ALA A 54 16.98 2.67 -13.64
C ALA A 54 17.82 3.28 -12.50
N LYS A 55 18.67 2.43 -11.89
CA LYS A 55 19.60 2.85 -10.82
C LYS A 55 20.66 3.81 -11.31
#